data_AF-A0A9E3WUN2-F1
#
_entry.id   AF-A0A9E3WUN2-F1
#
_cell.length_a   1.000
_cell.length_b   1.000
_cell.length_c   1.000
_cell.angle_alpha   90.00
_cell.angle_beta   90.00
_cell.angle_gamma   90.00
#
_symmetry.space_group_name_H-M   'P 1'
#
loop_
_entity.id
_entity.type
_entity.pdbx_description
1 polymer ?
#
loop_
_entity_poly.entity_id
_entity_poly.type
_entity_poly.pdbx_seq_one_letter_code
_entity_poly.pdbx_strand_id
1 'polypeptide(L)'
;MPAASSRSQTHNPYVSPRAGGDARGEASSVDIFSAVSAFEVGDKEKHDVRVRWSLWSGEEVYMVDGEEVMRMRSFDFAGVRQLEVGREEKHQVEIRFRTLPFNMVSVYVDGQRRIGNLFPRLSLLQWTIAAVFFIPLGVTVVWFVL
;
A
#
# COMPACT_ATOMS: atom_id res chain seq x y z
N MET A 1 -10.07 -34.10 -15.44
CA MET A 1 -10.34 -32.83 -16.15
C MET A 1 -10.03 -31.69 -15.19
N PRO A 2 -8.91 -30.95 -15.35
CA PRO A 2 -8.59 -29.82 -14.46
C PRO A 2 -9.33 -28.55 -14.92
N ALA A 3 -9.90 -27.82 -13.97
CA ALA A 3 -10.63 -26.58 -14.20
C ALA A 3 -9.66 -25.44 -14.56
N ALA A 4 -9.87 -24.82 -15.72
CA ALA A 4 -9.13 -23.65 -16.18
C ALA A 4 -9.54 -22.43 -15.34
N SER A 5 -8.64 -21.98 -14.47
CA SER A 5 -8.77 -20.72 -13.74
C SER A 5 -8.59 -19.55 -14.70
N SER A 6 -9.68 -18.92 -15.14
CA SER A 6 -9.63 -17.69 -15.94
C SER A 6 -9.08 -16.54 -15.07
N ARG A 7 -7.78 -16.26 -15.19
CA ARG A 7 -7.21 -15.01 -14.66
C ARG A 7 -7.75 -13.87 -15.52
N SER A 8 -8.67 -13.10 -14.95
CA SER A 8 -9.08 -11.81 -15.50
C SER A 8 -7.84 -10.92 -15.56
N GLN A 9 -7.29 -10.74 -16.76
CA GLN A 9 -6.33 -9.67 -17.02
C GLN A 9 -7.10 -8.36 -16.92
N THR A 10 -7.05 -7.73 -15.75
CA THR A 10 -7.52 -6.37 -15.57
C THR A 10 -6.65 -5.46 -16.43
N HIS A 11 -7.20 -5.05 -17.56
CA HIS A 11 -6.65 -4.01 -18.41
C HIS A 11 -6.36 -2.77 -17.55
N ASN A 12 -5.09 -2.42 -17.39
CA ASN A 12 -4.68 -1.20 -16.70
C ASN A 12 -4.78 -0.03 -17.70
N PRO A 13 -5.76 0.88 -17.58
CA PRO A 13 -5.99 1.93 -18.58
C PRO A 13 -5.07 3.14 -18.42
N TYR A 14 -4.15 3.14 -17.44
CA TYR A 14 -3.36 4.32 -17.14
C TYR A 14 -2.05 4.35 -17.94
N VAL A 15 -2.01 5.20 -18.97
CA VAL A 15 -0.79 5.62 -19.65
C VAL A 15 -0.12 6.69 -18.78
N SER A 16 1.10 6.45 -18.33
CA SER A 16 1.85 7.43 -17.54
C SER A 16 2.07 8.74 -18.32
N PRO A 17 1.89 9.91 -17.69
CA PRO A 17 2.45 11.15 -18.22
C PRO A 17 3.98 10.98 -18.30
N ARG A 18 4.58 11.24 -19.47
CA ARG A 18 6.03 11.18 -19.70
C ARG A 18 6.77 11.86 -18.55
N ALA A 19 7.58 11.08 -17.83
CA ALA A 19 8.50 11.57 -16.81
C ALA A 19 9.60 12.41 -17.47
N GLY A 20 9.30 13.68 -17.70
CA GLY A 20 10.24 14.71 -18.14
C GLY A 20 9.88 15.99 -17.38
N GLY A 21 10.45 16.15 -16.21
CA GLY A 21 10.17 17.30 -15.34
C GLY A 21 10.89 17.20 -14.02
N ASP A 22 12.15 17.62 -14.03
CA ASP A 22 12.91 18.22 -12.94
C ASP A 22 12.51 17.89 -11.49
N ALA A 23 13.44 17.22 -10.80
CA ALA A 23 13.45 17.00 -9.35
C ALA A 23 13.65 18.30 -8.53
N ARG A 24 12.86 19.34 -8.80
CA ARG A 24 12.84 20.61 -8.05
C ARG A 24 11.47 20.84 -7.44
N GLY A 25 11.31 20.32 -6.23
CA GLY A 25 10.54 20.96 -5.16
C GLY A 25 9.13 21.38 -5.53
N GLU A 26 8.28 20.44 -5.96
CA GLU A 26 6.85 20.63 -5.76
C GLU A 26 6.61 20.63 -4.25
N ALA A 27 6.15 21.77 -3.76
CA ALA A 27 5.70 21.97 -2.40
C ALA A 27 4.79 20.79 -2.02
N SER A 28 5.35 19.86 -1.27
CA SER A 28 4.66 18.70 -0.73
C SER A 28 3.56 19.22 0.16
N SER A 29 2.35 19.36 -0.40
CA SER A 29 1.15 19.33 0.39
C SER A 29 1.28 18.08 1.25
N VAL A 30 1.43 18.29 2.55
CA VAL A 30 1.60 17.20 3.52
C VAL A 30 0.25 16.50 3.54
N ASP A 31 0.08 15.54 2.64
CA ASP A 31 -1.07 14.65 2.68
C ASP A 31 -0.87 13.79 3.92
N ILE A 32 -1.49 14.22 5.02
CA ILE A 32 -1.49 13.54 6.32
C ILE A 32 -2.10 12.12 6.23
N PHE A 33 -2.78 11.81 5.12
CA PHE A 33 -3.32 10.48 4.80
C PHE A 33 -2.45 9.69 3.83
N SER A 34 -1.29 10.22 3.45
CA SER A 34 -0.28 9.50 2.70
C SER A 34 0.71 8.79 3.63
N ALA A 35 1.14 7.60 3.21
CA ALA A 35 2.16 6.84 3.88
C ALA A 35 3.18 6.37 2.84
N VAL A 36 4.46 6.50 3.19
CA VAL A 36 5.59 6.05 2.37
C VAL A 36 6.40 5.08 3.21
N SER A 37 6.81 3.98 2.59
CA SER A 37 7.68 2.99 3.22
C SER A 37 8.63 2.40 2.18
N ALA A 38 9.80 1.99 2.64
CA ALA A 38 10.87 1.46 1.80
C ALA A 38 11.41 0.16 2.43
N PHE A 39 11.81 -0.79 1.59
CA PHE A 39 12.46 -2.01 2.01
C PHE A 39 13.38 -2.55 0.92
N GLU A 40 14.38 -3.32 1.33
CA GLU A 40 15.36 -3.92 0.42
C GLU A 40 14.95 -5.34 0.01
N VAL A 41 15.18 -5.69 -1.25
CA VAL A 41 14.96 -7.03 -1.82
C VAL A 41 16.25 -7.53 -2.48
N GLY A 42 16.51 -8.83 -2.37
CA GLY A 42 17.67 -9.51 -2.95
C GLY A 42 18.79 -9.77 -1.97
N ASP A 43 19.62 -10.77 -2.28
CA ASP A 43 20.80 -11.14 -1.48
C ASP A 43 22.09 -10.74 -2.20
N LYS A 44 22.18 -10.98 -3.51
CA LYS A 44 23.31 -10.62 -4.37
C LYS A 44 23.08 -9.31 -5.11
N GLU A 45 21.87 -9.11 -5.64
CA GLU A 45 21.45 -7.89 -6.31
C GLU A 45 20.47 -7.13 -5.40
N LYS A 46 20.95 -6.13 -4.66
CA LYS A 46 20.13 -5.36 -3.71
C LYS A 46 19.31 -4.30 -4.45
N HIS A 47 17.99 -4.30 -4.24
CA HIS A 47 17.06 -3.34 -4.80
C HIS A 47 16.26 -2.61 -3.72
N ASP A 48 16.11 -1.29 -3.87
CA ASP A 48 15.28 -0.46 -2.98
C ASP A 48 13.85 -0.39 -3.52
N VAL A 49 12.91 -1.01 -2.81
CA VAL A 49 11.49 -0.99 -3.16
C VAL A 49 10.78 0.04 -2.29
N ARG A 50 10.17 1.05 -2.91
CA ARG A 50 9.37 2.06 -2.23
C ARG A 50 7.90 1.94 -2.59
N VAL A 51 7.07 2.03 -1.57
CA VAL A 51 5.61 2.01 -1.71
C VAL A 51 5.06 3.30 -1.11
N ARG A 52 4.34 4.07 -1.93
CA ARG A 52 3.58 5.24 -1.52
C ARG A 52 2.10 4.93 -1.65
N TRP A 53 1.35 5.16 -0.59
CA TRP A 53 -0.10 4.97 -0.53
C TRP A 53 -0.74 6.27 -0.05
N SER A 54 -1.81 6.75 -0.69
CA SER A 54 -2.69 7.79 -0.15
C SER A 54 -4.08 7.20 0.13
N LEU A 55 -4.48 7.18 1.40
CA LEU A 55 -5.80 6.69 1.81
C LEU A 55 -6.92 7.57 1.25
N TRP A 56 -6.68 8.88 1.11
CA TRP A 56 -7.68 9.83 0.66
C TRP A 56 -7.93 9.73 -0.84
N SER A 57 -6.86 9.70 -1.65
CA SER A 57 -7.00 9.61 -3.09
C SER A 57 -7.18 8.18 -3.59
N GLY A 58 -6.81 7.17 -2.79
CA GLY A 58 -6.68 5.78 -3.23
C GLY A 58 -5.48 5.56 -4.15
N GLU A 59 -4.56 6.53 -4.25
CA GLU A 59 -3.36 6.41 -5.10
C GLU A 59 -2.35 5.45 -4.46
N GLU A 60 -1.88 4.49 -5.26
CA GLU A 60 -0.80 3.56 -4.96
C GLU A 60 0.33 3.77 -5.98
N VAL A 61 1.55 4.01 -5.51
CA VAL A 61 2.75 4.11 -6.35
C VAL A 61 3.82 3.17 -5.82
N TYR A 62 4.37 2.34 -6.71
CA TYR A 62 5.42 1.38 -6.44
C TYR A 62 6.65 1.77 -7.26
N MET A 63 7.78 1.91 -6.58
CA MET A 63 9.06 2.27 -7.18
C MET A 63 10.11 1.20 -6.86
N VAL A 64 11.00 0.93 -7.81
CA VAL A 64 12.16 0.04 -7.65
C VAL A 64 13.38 0.83 -8.09
N ASP A 65 14.36 1.00 -7.20
CA ASP A 65 15.59 1.79 -7.42
C ASP A 65 15.32 3.23 -7.89
N GLY A 66 14.20 3.81 -7.46
CA GLY A 66 13.76 5.14 -7.84
C GLY A 66 13.00 5.23 -9.17
N GLU A 67 12.84 4.14 -9.91
CA GLU A 67 11.99 4.07 -11.10
C GLU A 67 10.56 3.65 -10.74
N GLU A 68 9.56 4.36 -11.25
CA GLU A 68 8.15 3.99 -11.07
C GLU A 68 7.82 2.77 -11.94
N VAL A 69 7.61 1.62 -11.29
CA VAL A 69 7.26 0.36 -11.98
C VAL A 69 5.76 0.14 -12.06
N MET A 70 4.99 0.72 -11.14
CA MET A 70 3.55 0.58 -11.10
C MET A 70 2.91 1.77 -10.39
N ARG A 71 1.87 2.33 -11.01
CA ARG A 71 0.99 3.32 -10.40
C ARG A 71 -0.45 2.91 -10.67
N MET A 72 -1.28 3.03 -9.66
CA MET A 72 -2.71 2.79 -9.80
C MET A 72 -3.51 3.59 -8.79
N ARG A 73 -4.81 3.61 -8.99
CA ARG A 73 -5.77 4.18 -8.07
C ARG A 73 -6.80 3.12 -7.73
N SER A 74 -6.85 2.71 -6.48
CA SER A 74 -7.82 1.72 -6.00
C SER A 74 -8.38 2.14 -4.65
N PHE A 75 -9.68 1.91 -4.48
CA PHE A 75 -10.40 2.05 -3.21
C PHE A 75 -10.75 0.69 -2.62
N ASP A 76 -10.10 -0.38 -3.10
CA ASP A 76 -10.32 -1.72 -2.58
C ASP A 76 -9.88 -1.80 -1.12
N PHE A 77 -10.70 -2.47 -0.30
CA PHE A 77 -10.36 -2.70 1.10
C PHE A 77 -9.41 -3.88 1.30
N ALA A 78 -9.13 -4.66 0.27
CA ALA A 78 -8.15 -5.73 0.29
C ALA A 78 -7.69 -6.08 -1.13
N GLY A 79 -6.44 -6.53 -1.25
CA GLY A 79 -5.90 -6.95 -2.54
C GLY A 79 -4.48 -7.44 -2.44
N VAL A 80 -3.99 -7.93 -3.58
CA VAL A 80 -2.62 -8.39 -3.77
C VAL A 80 -2.05 -7.66 -4.96
N ARG A 81 -0.87 -7.05 -4.79
CA ARG A 81 -0.04 -6.53 -5.89
C ARG A 81 1.17 -7.41 -6.03
N GLN A 82 1.52 -7.76 -7.26
CA GLN A 82 2.68 -8.57 -7.58
C GLN A 82 3.64 -7.76 -8.43
N LEU A 83 4.90 -7.79 -8.06
CA LEU A 83 6.01 -7.09 -8.71
C LEU A 83 7.14 -8.11 -8.90
N GLU A 84 7.83 -8.04 -10.03
CA GLU A 84 9.09 -8.77 -10.24
C GLU A 84 10.23 -7.76 -10.08
N VAL A 85 11.20 -8.08 -9.20
CA VAL A 85 12.32 -7.20 -8.85
C VAL A 85 13.63 -7.91 -9.16
N GLY A 86 14.58 -7.21 -9.79
CA GLY A 86 15.90 -7.71 -10.14
C GLY A 86 16.06 -8.16 -11.60
N ARG A 87 17.29 -8.05 -12.10
CA ARG A 87 17.64 -8.41 -13.50
C ARG A 87 18.30 -9.77 -13.56
N GLU A 88 19.32 -9.97 -12.73
CA GLU A 88 20.09 -11.21 -12.63
C GLU A 88 19.49 -12.12 -11.55
N GLU A 89 19.09 -11.53 -10.42
CA GLU A 89 18.43 -12.22 -9.31
C GLU A 89 16.95 -11.80 -9.23
N LYS A 90 16.07 -12.56 -9.90
CA LYS A 90 14.64 -12.25 -9.94
C LYS A 90 13.92 -12.68 -8.66
N HIS A 91 13.28 -11.74 -8.00
CA HIS A 91 12.43 -11.95 -6.85
C HIS A 91 10.97 -11.61 -7.13
N GLN A 92 10.06 -12.47 -6.69
CA GLN A 92 8.63 -12.20 -6.74
C GLN A 92 8.21 -11.49 -5.45
N VAL A 93 7.87 -10.22 -5.55
CA VAL A 93 7.37 -9.41 -4.43
C VAL A 93 5.86 -9.37 -4.46
N GLU A 94 5.22 -9.85 -3.39
CA GLU A 94 3.78 -9.70 -3.20
C GLU A 94 3.49 -8.72 -2.06
N ILE A 95 2.73 -7.69 -2.38
CA ILE A 95 2.24 -6.70 -1.40
C ILE A 95 0.76 -6.99 -1.19
N ARG A 96 0.43 -7.54 -0.03
CA ARG A 96 -0.94 -7.86 0.37
C ARG A 96 -1.43 -6.78 1.31
N PHE A 97 -2.50 -6.11 0.94
CA PHE A 97 -3.10 -5.09 1.80
C PHE A 97 -4.50 -5.51 2.22
N ARG A 98 -4.88 -5.07 3.42
CA ARG A 98 -6.21 -5.14 3.98
C ARG A 98 -6.44 -3.88 4.80
N THR A 99 -7.44 -3.10 4.45
CA THR A 99 -7.77 -1.81 5.06
C THR A 99 -8.79 -1.96 6.19
N LEU A 100 -9.66 -2.99 6.13
CA LEU A 100 -10.71 -3.25 7.11
C LEU A 100 -10.62 -4.66 7.73
N PRO A 101 -10.78 -4.81 9.07
CA PRO A 101 -10.98 -3.75 10.08
C PRO A 101 -9.68 -3.06 10.53
N PHE A 102 -8.50 -3.60 10.18
CA PHE A 102 -7.20 -3.02 10.53
C PHE A 102 -6.38 -2.82 9.27
N ASN A 103 -5.82 -1.62 9.10
CA ASN A 103 -4.84 -1.35 8.06
C ASN A 103 -3.59 -2.22 8.25
N MET A 104 -3.49 -3.27 7.44
CA MET A 104 -2.37 -4.20 7.38
C MET A 104 -1.86 -4.28 5.96
N VAL A 105 -0.59 -3.92 5.77
CA VAL A 105 0.12 -4.10 4.50
C VAL A 105 1.29 -5.04 4.77
N SER A 106 1.20 -6.27 4.29
CA SER A 106 2.23 -7.29 4.44
C SER A 106 3.00 -7.46 3.14
N VAL A 107 4.32 -7.65 3.25
CA VAL A 107 5.21 -7.90 2.12
C VAL A 107 5.72 -9.33 2.17
N TYR A 108 5.58 -10.02 1.06
CA TYR A 108 6.14 -11.35 0.83
C TYR A 108 7.17 -11.24 -0.29
N VAL A 109 8.31 -11.92 -0.12
CA VAL A 109 9.36 -12.05 -1.14
C VAL A 109 9.54 -13.55 -1.37
N ASP A 110 9.33 -14.00 -2.60
CA ASP A 110 9.37 -15.42 -3.00
C ASP A 110 8.47 -16.31 -2.12
N GLY A 111 7.29 -15.79 -1.80
CA GLY A 111 6.30 -16.46 -0.94
C GLY A 111 6.60 -16.41 0.56
N GLN A 112 7.74 -15.87 1.00
CA GLN A 112 8.08 -15.74 2.41
C GLN A 112 7.72 -14.36 2.95
N ARG A 113 6.99 -14.31 4.07
CA ARG A 113 6.61 -13.04 4.72
C ARG A 113 7.84 -12.36 5.32
N ARG A 114 8.24 -11.21 4.77
CA ARG A 114 9.36 -10.39 5.27
C ARG A 114 8.90 -9.28 6.21
N ILE A 115 7.80 -8.59 5.85
CA ILE A 115 7.26 -7.48 6.64
C ILE A 115 5.78 -7.75 6.95
N GLY A 116 5.43 -7.69 8.24
CA GLY A 116 4.05 -7.92 8.68
C GLY A 116 3.14 -6.70 8.49
N ASN A 117 3.67 -5.49 8.75
CA ASN A 117 2.93 -4.24 8.59
C ASN A 117 3.87 -3.13 8.09
N LEU A 118 3.70 -2.75 6.83
CA LEU A 118 4.49 -1.73 6.14
C LEU A 118 4.22 -0.31 6.68
N PHE A 119 3.03 -0.08 7.26
CA PHE A 119 2.57 1.22 7.72
C PHE A 119 2.00 1.18 9.15
N PRO A 120 2.84 0.97 10.17
CA PRO A 120 2.37 0.89 11.56
C PRO A 120 1.67 2.17 12.03
N ARG A 121 2.08 3.34 11.52
CA ARG A 121 1.47 4.64 11.90
C ARG A 121 0.00 4.75 11.50
N LEU A 122 -0.40 4.16 10.38
CA LEU A 122 -1.79 4.18 9.93
C LEU A 122 -2.71 3.39 10.86
N SER A 123 -2.21 2.28 11.42
CA SER A 123 -2.99 1.52 12.41
C SER A 123 -3.23 2.32 13.69
N LEU A 124 -2.24 3.08 14.17
CA LEU A 124 -2.38 3.91 15.36
C LEU A 124 -3.38 5.05 15.15
N LEU A 125 -3.34 5.70 13.99
CA LEU A 125 -4.31 6.74 13.63
C LEU A 125 -5.75 6.20 13.63
N GLN A 126 -5.95 5.00 13.09
CA GLN A 126 -7.28 4.38 13.03
C GLN A 126 -7.87 4.10 14.42
N TRP A 127 -7.04 3.64 15.37
CA TRP A 127 -7.46 3.47 16.77
C TRP A 127 -7.86 4.80 17.42
N THR A 128 -7.09 5.86 17.20
CA THR A 128 -7.41 7.19 17.71
C THR A 128 -8.74 7.69 17.17
N ILE A 129 -8.97 7.55 15.86
CA ILE A 129 -10.24 7.92 15.23
C ILE A 129 -11.40 7.11 15.85
N ALA A 130 -11.25 5.78 15.94
CA ALA A 130 -12.27 4.93 16.55
C ALA A 130 -12.59 5.36 17.99
N ALA A 131 -11.57 5.61 18.82
CA ALA A 131 -11.75 6.06 20.20
C ALA A 131 -12.52 7.39 20.27
N VAL A 132 -12.18 8.36 19.42
CA VAL A 132 -12.84 9.68 19.37
C VAL A 132 -14.33 9.56 18.99
N PHE A 133 -14.70 8.64 18.10
CA PHE A 133 -16.10 8.46 17.71
C PHE A 133 -16.91 7.59 18.68
N PHE A 134 -16.33 6.51 19.20
CA PHE A 134 -17.07 5.55 20.04
C PHE A 134 -17.17 5.97 21.52
N ILE A 135 -16.19 6.70 22.06
CA ILE A 135 -16.23 7.14 23.47
C ILE A 135 -17.41 8.08 23.74
N PRO A 136 -17.64 9.18 22.98
CA PRO A 136 -18.76 10.08 23.23
C PRO A 136 -20.11 9.40 23.03
N LEU A 137 -20.20 8.50 22.06
CA LEU A 137 -21.42 7.75 21.75
C LEU A 137 -21.78 6.78 22.88
N GLY A 138 -20.78 6.15 23.50
CA GLY A 138 -20.98 5.38 24.74
C GLY A 138 -21.49 6.26 25.89
N VAL A 139 -20.91 7.45 26.07
CA VAL A 139 -21.33 8.39 27.13
C VAL A 139 -22.76 8.88 26.92
N THR A 140 -23.16 9.20 25.68
CA THR A 140 -24.53 9.68 25.40
C THR A 140 -25.58 8.58 25.59
N VAL A 141 -25.27 7.33 25.21
CA VAL A 141 -26.17 6.19 25.44
C VAL A 141 -26.37 5.94 26.93
N VAL A 142 -25.29 5.96 27.72
CA VAL A 142 -25.38 5.81 29.18
C VAL A 142 -26.22 6.94 29.80
N TRP A 143 -26.07 8.17 29.32
CA TRP A 143 -26.85 9.32 29.81
C TRP A 143 -28.34 9.24 29.48
N PHE A 144 -28.73 8.60 28.38
CA PHE A 144 -30.15 8.45 28.00
C PHE A 144 -30.85 7.27 28.69
N VAL A 145 -30.09 6.30 29.19
CA VAL A 145 -30.63 5.08 29.83
C VAL A 145 -30.78 5.24 31.34
N LEU A 146 -30.03 6.16 31.97
CA LEU A 146 -30.10 6.50 33.39
C LEU A 146 -31.07 7.65 33.65
#